data_AF-A0A9X2WBV2-F1
#
_entry.id   AF-A0A9X2WBV2-F1
#
_cell.length_a   1.000
_cell.length_b   1.000
_cell.length_c   1.000
_cell.angle_alpha   90.00
_cell.angle_beta   90.00
_cell.angle_gamma   90.00
#
_symmetry.space_group_name_H-M   'P 1'
#
loop_
_entity.id
_entity.type
_entity.pdbx_description
1 polymer ?
#
loop_
_entity_poly.entity_id
_entity_poly.type
_entity_poly.pdbx_seq_one_letter_code
_entity_poly.pdbx_strand_id
1 'polypeptide(L)'
;MNTDFSEQQKKKQPPDQNSTGQSSTDQDTTDLRMLPPVSYITGLCNRVLGRMLMAMLNAPWASLIILLVLYLSALIIVNIPALDIARETIFLVAISPLAIPVFLSLAYLGSSLVLLALFAYNPGTRVSCAIILEVLVIAPMLLMALSDTRLLLMLGDNALFVLIVGNMVAAPWLAFRYDKTVLRHAYLCLPLLLLLTAFIWIESTAGLSYEKISHEHISVIDCEWVRAKSKSGAPSGPAIKICDVKVEYRGSDYRFNDMPAPNGNINYMEVRQALFKHFRLR
;
A
#
# COMPACT_ATOMS: atom_id res chain seq x y z
N MET A 1 -31.78 -30.18 -83.52
CA MET A 1 -33.18 -29.98 -83.08
C MET A 1 -33.13 -29.62 -81.61
N ASN A 2 -32.96 -28.32 -81.31
CA ASN A 2 -34.02 -27.34 -81.03
C ASN A 2 -34.76 -27.68 -79.72
N THR A 3 -34.91 -26.82 -78.70
CA THR A 3 -34.60 -25.39 -78.48
C THR A 3 -34.90 -25.06 -77.00
N ASP A 4 -34.52 -23.85 -76.58
CA ASP A 4 -35.00 -23.05 -75.42
C ASP A 4 -34.45 -23.40 -74.03
N PHE A 5 -33.62 -22.58 -73.36
CA PHE A 5 -33.48 -21.11 -73.28
C PHE A 5 -34.74 -20.39 -72.76
N SER A 6 -34.81 -20.23 -71.44
CA SER A 6 -35.34 -19.07 -70.69
C SER A 6 -35.17 -19.37 -69.20
N GLU A 7 -34.09 -18.91 -68.57
CA GLU A 7 -34.08 -17.68 -67.78
C GLU A 7 -35.28 -17.51 -66.82
N GLN A 8 -34.91 -17.43 -65.53
CA GLN A 8 -35.58 -16.76 -64.41
C GLN A 8 -36.12 -17.69 -63.31
N GLN A 9 -35.31 -17.90 -62.27
CA GLN A 9 -35.52 -17.21 -60.99
C GLN A 9 -34.37 -17.49 -60.00
N LYS A 10 -33.46 -16.51 -59.92
CA LYS A 10 -32.99 -15.87 -58.68
C LYS A 10 -33.14 -16.68 -57.37
N LYS A 11 -32.01 -17.17 -56.82
CA LYS A 11 -31.60 -16.86 -55.44
C LYS A 11 -30.15 -17.29 -55.13
N LYS A 12 -29.30 -16.25 -55.05
CA LYS A 12 -28.12 -16.06 -54.18
C LYS A 12 -27.03 -17.16 -54.12
N GLN A 13 -25.86 -16.82 -54.65
CA GLN A 13 -24.54 -17.18 -54.13
C GLN A 13 -23.83 -15.89 -53.67
N PRO A 14 -22.65 -15.91 -53.01
CA PRO A 14 -22.02 -16.86 -52.06
C PRO A 14 -21.53 -16.04 -50.80
N PRO A 15 -20.45 -16.30 -50.02
CA PRO A 15 -19.49 -17.42 -49.93
C PRO A 15 -19.11 -17.86 -48.47
N ASP A 16 -18.15 -18.77 -48.38
CA ASP A 16 -17.18 -18.98 -47.28
C ASP A 16 -17.65 -19.45 -45.89
N GLN A 17 -17.41 -20.74 -45.61
CA GLN A 17 -17.05 -21.21 -44.27
C GLN A 17 -15.70 -21.95 -44.33
N ASN A 18 -14.65 -21.15 -44.55
CA ASN A 18 -13.37 -21.38 -43.89
C ASN A 18 -13.48 -20.76 -42.49
N SER A 19 -13.89 -21.56 -41.50
CA SER A 19 -13.64 -21.25 -40.09
C SER A 19 -12.73 -22.36 -39.56
N THR A 20 -11.41 -22.17 -39.69
CA THR A 20 -10.55 -21.95 -38.51
C THR A 20 -10.98 -22.89 -37.37
N GLY A 21 -10.32 -24.03 -37.20
CA GLY A 21 -8.96 -23.97 -36.67
C GLY A 21 -8.99 -23.07 -35.44
N GLN A 22 -9.71 -23.49 -34.40
CA GLN A 22 -9.61 -22.88 -33.08
C GLN A 22 -8.14 -23.00 -32.68
N SER A 23 -7.39 -21.93 -32.96
CA SER A 23 -6.17 -21.64 -32.26
C SER A 23 -6.59 -21.42 -30.81
N SER A 24 -6.48 -22.48 -30.02
CA SER A 24 -6.24 -22.44 -28.58
C SER A 24 -5.01 -21.56 -28.37
N THR A 25 -5.24 -20.25 -28.45
CA THR A 25 -4.25 -19.22 -28.21
C THR A 25 -4.54 -18.82 -26.78
N ASP A 26 -3.63 -19.22 -25.90
CA ASP A 26 -3.56 -18.89 -24.48
C ASP A 26 -4.09 -17.48 -24.18
N GLN A 27 -5.36 -17.38 -23.81
CA GLN A 27 -6.04 -16.11 -23.50
C GLN A 27 -6.35 -15.97 -22.01
N ASP A 28 -5.62 -16.70 -21.15
CA ASP A 28 -6.03 -16.93 -19.76
C ASP A 28 -5.00 -16.50 -18.71
N THR A 29 -4.25 -15.41 -18.94
CA THR A 29 -3.23 -14.98 -17.96
C THR A 29 -3.53 -13.72 -17.17
N THR A 30 -4.56 -12.93 -17.47
CA THR A 30 -4.96 -11.81 -16.57
C THR A 30 -6.41 -11.38 -16.78
N ASP A 31 -7.36 -12.17 -16.27
CA ASP A 31 -8.72 -11.65 -16.09
C ASP A 31 -8.77 -10.74 -14.85
N LEU A 32 -9.11 -9.46 -15.07
CA LEU A 32 -9.20 -8.40 -14.06
C LEU A 32 -10.64 -8.13 -13.62
N ARG A 33 -11.60 -8.94 -14.06
CA ARG A 33 -12.99 -8.83 -13.62
C ARG A 33 -13.09 -9.09 -12.11
N MET A 34 -13.94 -8.31 -11.44
CA MET A 34 -14.23 -8.46 -10.01
C MET A 34 -15.52 -9.26 -9.80
N LEU A 35 -15.66 -9.83 -8.61
CA LEU A 35 -16.89 -10.45 -8.15
C LEU A 35 -18.00 -9.38 -7.95
N PRO A 36 -19.26 -9.70 -8.24
CA PRO A 36 -20.39 -8.84 -7.89
C PRO A 36 -20.55 -8.76 -6.35
N PRO A 37 -21.03 -7.63 -5.78
CA PRO A 37 -21.51 -6.42 -6.45
C PRO A 37 -20.42 -5.39 -6.78
N VAL A 38 -19.18 -5.60 -6.32
CA VAL A 38 -18.07 -4.64 -6.46
C VAL A 38 -17.82 -4.30 -7.93
N SER A 39 -17.97 -5.28 -8.82
CA SER A 39 -17.86 -5.13 -10.27
C SER A 39 -18.77 -4.04 -10.86
N TYR A 40 -19.95 -3.79 -10.28
CA TYR A 40 -20.87 -2.77 -10.79
C TYR A 40 -20.39 -1.36 -10.47
N ILE A 41 -19.88 -1.16 -9.25
CA ILE A 41 -19.37 0.13 -8.78
C ILE A 41 -18.07 0.46 -9.50
N THR A 42 -17.12 -0.48 -9.53
CA THR A 42 -15.83 -0.26 -10.18
C THR A 42 -15.97 -0.14 -11.70
N GLY A 43 -16.89 -0.88 -12.31
CA GLY A 43 -17.21 -0.75 -13.74
C GLY A 43 -17.70 0.65 -14.11
N LEU A 44 -18.56 1.27 -13.28
CA LEU A 44 -19.03 2.64 -13.50
C LEU A 44 -17.88 3.64 -13.38
N CYS A 45 -17.09 3.57 -12.30
CA CYS A 45 -15.94 4.46 -12.09
C CYS A 45 -14.92 4.35 -13.22
N ASN A 46 -14.55 3.13 -13.61
CA ASN A 46 -13.55 2.89 -14.66
C ASN A 46 -14.04 3.38 -16.02
N ARG A 47 -15.35 3.28 -16.30
CA ARG A 47 -15.95 3.81 -17.53
C ARG A 47 -15.92 5.33 -17.58
N VAL A 48 -16.18 6.00 -16.46
CA VAL A 48 -16.10 7.47 -16.36
C VAL A 48 -14.65 7.94 -16.50
N LEU A 49 -13.71 7.32 -15.78
CA LEU A 49 -12.29 7.62 -15.88
C LEU A 49 -11.76 7.38 -17.30
N GLY A 50 -12.10 6.25 -17.92
CA GLY A 50 -11.66 5.92 -19.27
C GLY A 50 -12.17 6.93 -20.31
N ARG A 51 -13.40 7.41 -20.16
CA ARG A 51 -13.94 8.49 -21.01
C ARG A 51 -13.24 9.82 -20.79
N MET A 52 -12.96 10.19 -19.54
CA MET A 52 -12.21 11.41 -19.24
C MET A 52 -10.78 11.35 -19.81
N LEU A 53 -10.11 10.20 -19.64
CA LEU A 53 -8.77 9.98 -20.17
C LEU A 53 -8.75 10.02 -21.70
N MET A 54 -9.68 9.33 -22.37
CA MET A 54 -9.80 9.41 -23.83
C MET A 54 -10.11 10.82 -24.31
N ALA A 55 -10.96 11.58 -23.59
CA ALA A 55 -11.22 12.98 -23.92
C ALA A 55 -9.95 13.85 -23.81
N MET A 56 -9.12 13.62 -22.79
CA MET A 56 -7.83 14.31 -22.64
C MET A 56 -6.84 13.92 -23.74
N LEU A 57 -6.75 12.64 -24.09
CA LEU A 57 -5.86 12.12 -25.13
C LEU A 57 -6.25 12.58 -26.54
N ASN A 58 -7.56 12.69 -26.82
CA ASN A 58 -8.05 13.13 -28.12
C ASN A 58 -7.90 14.64 -28.35
N ALA A 59 -7.74 15.43 -27.28
CA ALA A 59 -7.55 16.87 -27.37
C ALA A 59 -6.43 17.33 -26.41
N PRO A 60 -5.16 16.98 -26.69
CA PRO A 60 -4.03 17.23 -25.77
C PRO A 60 -3.79 18.73 -25.55
N TRP A 61 -4.04 19.56 -26.55
CA TRP A 61 -3.91 21.01 -26.43
C TRP A 61 -5.01 21.63 -25.56
N ALA A 62 -6.26 21.16 -25.71
CA ALA A 62 -7.36 21.64 -24.89
C ALA A 62 -7.20 21.23 -23.41
N SER A 63 -6.72 20.01 -23.16
CA SER A 63 -6.44 19.54 -21.80
C SER A 63 -5.28 20.31 -21.16
N LEU A 64 -4.22 20.62 -21.92
CA LEU A 64 -3.13 21.50 -21.48
C LEU A 64 -3.62 22.91 -21.13
N ILE A 65 -4.50 23.50 -21.96
CA ILE A 65 -5.08 24.82 -21.70
C ILE A 65 -5.93 24.80 -20.42
N ILE A 66 -6.75 23.76 -20.22
CA ILE A 66 -7.54 23.61 -18.99
C ILE A 66 -6.63 23.48 -17.76
N LEU A 67 -5.58 22.67 -17.84
CA LEU A 67 -4.58 22.54 -16.77
C LEU A 67 -3.85 23.86 -16.49
N LEU A 68 -3.51 24.62 -17.53
CA LEU A 68 -2.87 25.92 -17.41
C LEU A 68 -3.80 26.94 -16.74
N VAL A 69 -5.08 26.96 -17.11
CA VAL A 69 -6.09 27.84 -16.49
C VAL A 69 -6.33 27.47 -15.03
N LEU A 70 -6.39 26.18 -14.70
CA LEU A 70 -6.47 25.68 -13.32
C LEU A 70 -5.23 26.05 -12.50
N TYR A 71 -4.05 26.00 -13.12
CA TYR A 71 -2.81 26.43 -12.46
C TYR A 71 -2.79 27.94 -12.20
N LEU A 72 -3.15 28.74 -13.21
CA LEU A 72 -3.21 30.19 -13.07
C LEU A 72 -4.26 30.62 -12.04
N SER A 73 -5.42 29.97 -11.98
CA SER A 73 -6.43 30.24 -10.96
C SER A 73 -5.95 29.84 -9.56
N ALA A 74 -5.26 28.71 -9.41
CA ALA A 74 -4.63 28.32 -8.15
C ALA A 74 -3.56 29.34 -7.69
N LEU A 75 -2.72 29.82 -8.61
CA LEU A 75 -1.73 30.87 -8.31
C LEU A 75 -2.37 32.19 -7.90
N ILE A 76 -3.50 32.58 -8.52
CA ILE A 76 -4.24 33.78 -8.13
C ILE A 76 -4.82 33.61 -6.73
N ILE A 77 -5.42 32.45 -6.41
CA ILE A 77 -6.01 32.17 -5.09
C ILE A 77 -4.97 32.24 -3.98
N VAL A 78 -3.76 31.72 -4.19
CA VAL A 78 -2.69 31.77 -3.17
C VAL A 78 -2.13 33.17 -2.98
N ASN A 79 -2.12 33.99 -4.03
CA ASN A 79 -1.65 35.38 -3.95
C ASN A 79 -2.72 36.36 -3.47
N ILE A 80 -3.94 35.90 -3.15
CA ILE A 80 -4.93 36.73 -2.47
C ILE A 80 -4.48 36.88 -1.01
N PRO A 81 -4.09 38.09 -0.55
CA PRO A 81 -3.57 38.32 0.80
C PRO A 81 -4.58 38.06 1.93
N ALA A 82 -5.84 37.76 1.59
CA ALA A 82 -6.89 37.38 2.53
C ALA A 82 -6.91 35.87 2.88
N LEU A 83 -6.23 35.02 2.10
CA LEU A 83 -5.98 33.63 2.46
C LEU A 83 -4.57 33.56 3.06
N ASP A 84 -4.51 33.55 4.40
CA ASP A 84 -3.26 33.51 5.18
C ASP A 84 -2.57 32.14 5.04
N ILE A 85 -2.08 31.85 3.84
CA ILE A 85 -1.41 30.59 3.49
C ILE A 85 0.07 30.75 3.87
N ALA A 86 0.51 29.94 4.84
CA ALA A 86 1.89 29.95 5.32
C ALA A 86 2.89 29.82 4.15
N ARG A 87 3.91 30.68 4.13
CA ARG A 87 4.94 30.78 3.07
C ARG A 87 5.61 29.44 2.71
N GLU A 88 5.64 28.51 3.66
CA GLU A 88 6.25 27.18 3.53
C GLU A 88 5.45 26.25 2.60
N THR A 89 4.17 26.53 2.35
CA THR A 89 3.28 25.69 1.53
C THR A 89 3.12 26.18 0.08
N ILE A 90 3.69 27.34 -0.26
CA ILE A 90 3.58 27.95 -1.60
C ILE A 90 4.12 27.02 -2.70
N PHE A 91 5.21 26.30 -2.41
CA PHE A 91 5.79 25.31 -3.33
C PHE A 91 4.84 24.14 -3.62
N LEU A 92 4.10 23.69 -2.59
CA LEU A 92 3.10 22.62 -2.70
C LEU A 92 1.93 23.05 -3.58
N VAL A 93 1.51 24.31 -3.50
CA VAL A 93 0.45 24.83 -4.37
C VAL A 93 0.94 25.05 -5.80
N ALA A 94 2.17 25.52 -6.00
CA ALA A 94 2.75 25.68 -7.33
C ALA A 94 2.89 24.34 -8.08
N ILE A 95 3.21 23.25 -7.38
CA ILE A 95 3.33 21.91 -7.99
C ILE A 95 1.99 21.17 -8.02
N SER A 96 0.97 21.64 -7.28
CA SER A 96 -0.33 20.99 -7.15
C SER A 96 -1.01 20.55 -8.47
N PRO A 97 -0.97 21.30 -9.59
CA PRO A 97 -1.62 20.84 -10.82
C PRO A 97 -0.97 19.60 -11.42
N LEU A 98 0.29 19.33 -11.08
CA LEU A 98 1.03 18.15 -11.52
C LEU A 98 1.06 17.06 -10.43
N ALA A 99 1.16 17.45 -9.17
CA ALA A 99 1.13 16.51 -8.04
C ALA A 99 -0.26 15.90 -7.81
N ILE A 100 -1.35 16.65 -7.98
CA ILE A 100 -2.72 16.15 -7.74
C ILE A 100 -3.05 14.98 -8.69
N PRO A 101 -2.85 15.07 -10.02
CA PRO A 101 -3.10 13.94 -10.92
C PRO A 101 -2.22 12.72 -10.61
N VAL A 102 -0.96 12.94 -10.26
CA VAL A 102 -0.02 11.86 -9.89
C VAL A 102 -0.49 11.18 -8.60
N PHE A 103 -0.88 11.95 -7.59
CA PHE A 103 -1.38 11.40 -6.33
C PHE A 103 -2.71 10.66 -6.52
N LEU A 104 -3.64 11.22 -7.30
CA LEU A 104 -4.91 10.57 -7.62
C LEU A 104 -4.72 9.28 -8.42
N SER A 105 -3.76 9.24 -9.35
CA SER A 105 -3.45 8.01 -10.09
C SER A 105 -2.82 6.94 -9.20
N LEU A 106 -1.90 7.32 -8.30
CA LEU A 106 -1.36 6.41 -7.29
C LEU A 106 -2.45 5.89 -6.33
N ALA A 107 -3.35 6.76 -5.86
CA ALA A 107 -4.46 6.37 -5.01
C ALA A 107 -5.43 5.42 -5.74
N TYR A 108 -5.70 5.68 -7.02
CA TYR A 108 -6.50 4.80 -7.87
C TYR A 108 -5.83 3.44 -8.09
N LEU A 109 -4.52 3.40 -8.35
CA LEU A 109 -3.77 2.14 -8.47
C LEU A 109 -3.76 1.35 -7.16
N GLY A 110 -3.49 2.03 -6.03
CA GLY A 110 -3.50 1.41 -4.71
C GLY A 110 -4.86 0.83 -4.35
N SER A 111 -5.94 1.61 -4.52
CA SER A 111 -7.31 1.13 -4.28
C SER A 111 -7.71 0.00 -5.24
N SER A 112 -7.33 0.06 -6.51
CA SER A 112 -7.55 -1.02 -7.47
C SER A 112 -6.82 -2.30 -7.07
N LEU A 113 -5.58 -2.20 -6.60
CA LEU A 113 -4.78 -3.34 -6.14
C LEU A 113 -5.43 -4.02 -4.93
N VAL A 114 -5.90 -3.23 -3.95
CA VAL A 114 -6.65 -3.75 -2.80
C VAL A 114 -7.94 -4.44 -3.25
N LEU A 115 -8.70 -3.83 -4.16
CA LEU A 115 -9.94 -4.42 -4.66
C LEU A 115 -9.70 -5.71 -5.45
N LEU A 116 -8.64 -5.79 -6.23
CA LEU A 116 -8.25 -7.02 -6.94
C LEU A 116 -7.79 -8.11 -5.97
N ALA A 117 -6.99 -7.77 -4.96
CA ALA A 117 -6.56 -8.71 -3.93
C ALA A 117 -7.72 -9.32 -3.13
N LEU A 118 -8.83 -8.61 -3.00
CA LEU A 118 -10.01 -9.07 -2.25
C LEU A 118 -11.08 -9.71 -3.14
N PHE A 119 -11.34 -9.14 -4.31
CA PHE A 119 -12.54 -9.42 -5.10
C PHE A 119 -12.26 -9.85 -6.54
N ALA A 120 -11.02 -10.02 -6.99
CA ALA A 120 -10.76 -10.51 -8.36
C ALA A 120 -11.43 -11.88 -8.58
N TYR A 121 -12.07 -12.06 -9.74
CA TYR A 121 -12.71 -13.31 -10.14
C TYR A 121 -11.68 -14.42 -10.35
N ASN A 122 -10.56 -14.09 -11.00
CA ASN A 122 -9.45 -15.01 -11.20
C ASN A 122 -8.63 -15.17 -9.90
N PRO A 123 -8.45 -16.41 -9.39
CA PRO A 123 -7.69 -16.67 -8.18
C PRO A 123 -6.20 -16.30 -8.29
N GLY A 124 -5.60 -16.41 -9.48
CA GLY A 124 -4.21 -16.03 -9.72
C GLY A 124 -3.99 -14.53 -9.60
N THR A 125 -4.86 -13.73 -10.21
CA THR A 125 -4.87 -12.26 -10.05
C THR A 125 -5.03 -11.88 -8.58
N ARG A 126 -5.94 -12.56 -7.87
CA ARG A 126 -6.22 -12.30 -6.45
C ARG A 126 -4.99 -12.56 -5.58
N VAL A 127 -4.37 -13.73 -5.73
CA VAL A 127 -3.17 -14.13 -4.98
C VAL A 127 -2.00 -13.21 -5.30
N SER A 128 -1.76 -12.89 -6.57
CA SER A 128 -0.69 -11.99 -6.99
C SER A 128 -0.82 -10.60 -6.38
N CYS A 129 -2.00 -9.98 -6.48
CA CYS A 129 -2.25 -8.69 -5.85
C CYS A 129 -2.18 -8.77 -4.32
N ALA A 130 -2.62 -9.86 -3.70
CA ALA A 130 -2.51 -10.06 -2.26
C ALA A 130 -1.06 -10.16 -1.78
N ILE A 131 -0.18 -10.85 -2.53
CA ILE A 131 1.26 -10.92 -2.23
C ILE A 131 1.90 -9.53 -2.34
N ILE A 132 1.58 -8.78 -3.40
CA ILE A 132 2.11 -7.41 -3.55
C ILE A 132 1.67 -6.53 -2.37
N LEU A 133 0.40 -6.62 -1.97
CA LEU A 133 -0.12 -5.87 -0.82
C LEU A 133 0.53 -6.31 0.49
N GLU A 134 0.75 -7.61 0.66
CA GLU A 134 1.39 -8.18 1.84
C GLU A 134 2.83 -7.69 1.99
N VAL A 135 3.62 -7.80 0.93
CA VAL A 135 5.02 -7.38 0.90
C VAL A 135 5.20 -5.87 1.07
N LEU A 136 4.38 -5.07 0.38
CA LEU A 136 4.58 -3.61 0.34
C LEU A 136 3.91 -2.86 1.49
N VAL A 137 2.82 -3.39 2.05
CA VAL A 137 1.98 -2.66 2.99
C VAL A 137 1.83 -3.41 4.29
N ILE A 138 1.28 -4.63 4.26
CA ILE A 138 0.82 -5.31 5.49
C ILE A 138 1.99 -5.75 6.35
N ALA A 139 3.00 -6.42 5.79
CA ALA A 139 4.15 -6.87 6.56
C ALA A 139 4.98 -5.71 7.12
N PRO A 140 5.29 -4.63 6.36
CA PRO A 140 5.89 -3.43 6.93
C PRO A 140 5.06 -2.81 8.06
N MET A 141 3.74 -2.68 7.88
CA MET A 141 2.86 -2.16 8.94
C MET A 141 2.83 -3.06 10.17
N LEU A 142 2.84 -4.38 9.99
CA LEU A 142 2.89 -5.35 11.08
C LEU A 142 4.20 -5.24 11.86
N LEU A 143 5.34 -5.16 11.17
CA LEU A 143 6.65 -5.02 11.80
C LEU A 143 6.77 -3.69 12.54
N MET A 144 6.26 -2.60 11.97
CA MET A 144 6.17 -1.31 12.67
C MET A 144 5.24 -1.38 13.89
N ALA A 145 4.08 -2.05 13.78
CA ALA A 145 3.17 -2.21 14.91
C ALA A 145 3.80 -3.01 16.07
N LEU A 146 4.77 -3.87 15.77
CA LEU A 146 5.49 -4.69 16.74
C LEU A 146 6.86 -4.13 17.13
N SER A 147 7.29 -2.99 16.60
CA SER A 147 8.66 -2.46 16.82
C SER A 147 9.01 -2.30 18.29
N ASP A 148 8.03 -1.90 19.10
CA ASP A 148 8.19 -1.59 20.51
C ASP A 148 8.01 -2.83 21.40
N THR A 149 7.91 -4.02 20.80
CA THR A 149 7.84 -5.28 21.53
C THR A 149 9.22 -5.73 22.01
N ARG A 150 9.24 -6.47 23.12
CA ARG A 150 10.50 -7.01 23.70
C ARG A 150 11.43 -7.65 22.67
N LEU A 151 10.88 -8.48 21.77
CA LEU A 151 11.68 -9.24 20.83
C LEU A 151 12.44 -8.30 19.88
N LEU A 152 11.73 -7.33 19.31
CA LEU A 152 12.29 -6.40 18.32
C LEU A 152 13.22 -5.38 18.99
N LEU A 153 12.87 -4.88 20.18
CA LEU A 153 13.76 -4.01 20.97
C LEU A 153 15.06 -4.70 21.41
N MET A 154 15.06 -6.03 21.60
CA MET A 154 16.28 -6.78 21.92
C MET A 154 17.17 -7.03 20.70
N LEU A 155 16.58 -7.12 19.51
CA LEU A 155 17.29 -7.41 18.26
C LEU A 155 17.87 -6.13 17.60
N GLY A 156 17.39 -4.95 17.99
CA GLY A 156 17.86 -3.65 17.53
C GLY A 156 17.36 -3.24 16.13
N ASP A 157 17.70 -2.02 15.71
CA ASP A 157 17.15 -1.38 14.50
C ASP A 157 17.42 -2.16 13.20
N ASN A 158 18.56 -2.85 13.10
CA ASN A 158 18.92 -3.63 11.92
C ASN A 158 18.00 -4.83 11.71
N ALA A 159 17.39 -5.37 12.77
CA ALA A 159 16.55 -6.55 12.66
C ALA A 159 15.23 -6.26 11.96
N LEU A 160 14.60 -5.10 12.23
CA LEU A 160 13.42 -4.65 11.49
C LEU A 160 13.72 -4.55 10.00
N PHE A 161 14.84 -3.92 9.64
CA PHE A 161 15.24 -3.79 8.24
C PHE A 161 15.48 -5.15 7.57
N VAL A 162 16.22 -6.05 8.24
CA VAL A 162 16.47 -7.41 7.72
C VAL A 162 15.18 -8.20 7.56
N LEU A 163 14.22 -8.08 8.48
CA LEU A 163 12.91 -8.74 8.38
C LEU A 163 12.08 -8.20 7.22
N ILE A 164 12.09 -6.87 6.99
CA ILE A 164 11.39 -6.25 5.85
C ILE A 164 11.99 -6.76 4.54
N VAL A 165 13.32 -6.70 4.39
CA VAL A 165 14.01 -7.16 3.18
C VAL A 165 13.82 -8.67 2.99
N GLY A 166 13.91 -9.43 4.08
CA GLY A 166 13.64 -10.86 4.09
C GLY A 166 12.24 -11.17 3.59
N ASN A 167 11.22 -10.42 4.04
CA ASN A 167 9.85 -10.60 3.56
C ASN A 167 9.69 -10.28 2.08
N MET A 168 10.30 -9.19 1.62
CA MET A 168 10.29 -8.79 0.20
C MET A 168 10.84 -9.85 -0.75
N VAL A 169 11.75 -10.70 -0.27
CA VAL A 169 12.32 -11.81 -1.05
C VAL A 169 11.57 -13.12 -0.82
N ALA A 170 11.30 -13.46 0.45
CA ALA A 170 10.77 -14.75 0.85
C ALA A 170 9.31 -14.93 0.41
N ALA A 171 8.45 -13.93 0.58
CA ALA A 171 7.02 -14.06 0.26
C ALA A 171 6.78 -14.29 -1.25
N PRO A 172 7.37 -13.52 -2.18
CA PRO A 172 7.28 -13.82 -3.60
C PRO A 172 7.90 -15.17 -3.95
N TRP A 173 9.08 -15.50 -3.39
CA TRP A 173 9.75 -16.77 -3.67
C TRP A 173 8.91 -17.98 -3.24
N LEU A 174 8.31 -17.95 -2.04
CA LEU A 174 7.41 -18.99 -1.54
C LEU A 174 6.16 -19.10 -2.42
N ALA A 175 5.59 -17.96 -2.84
CA ALA A 175 4.43 -17.96 -3.72
C ALA A 175 4.73 -18.62 -5.06
N PHE A 176 5.87 -18.31 -5.70
CA PHE A 176 6.29 -18.96 -6.94
C PHE A 176 6.60 -20.46 -6.74
N ARG A 177 7.25 -20.81 -5.62
CA ARG A 177 7.63 -22.21 -5.34
C ARG A 177 6.41 -23.10 -5.10
N TYR A 178 5.37 -22.58 -4.48
CA TYR A 178 4.16 -23.33 -4.07
C TYR A 178 2.90 -22.88 -4.81
N ASP A 179 3.03 -22.31 -6.01
CA ASP A 179 1.96 -21.68 -6.78
C ASP A 179 0.66 -22.49 -6.82
N LYS A 180 0.73 -23.78 -7.19
CA LYS A 180 -0.45 -24.67 -7.24
C LYS A 180 -1.19 -24.78 -5.90
N THR A 181 -0.46 -24.82 -4.79
CA THR A 181 -1.02 -24.92 -3.44
C THR A 181 -1.64 -23.60 -3.01
N VAL A 182 -0.98 -22.48 -3.32
CA VAL A 182 -1.45 -21.14 -2.98
C VAL A 182 -2.72 -20.81 -3.77
N LEU A 183 -2.73 -21.08 -5.08
CA LEU A 183 -3.90 -20.91 -5.94
C LEU A 183 -5.12 -21.71 -5.46
N ARG A 184 -4.92 -22.95 -5.00
CA ARG A 184 -5.99 -23.78 -4.44
C ARG A 184 -6.66 -23.13 -3.22
N HIS A 185 -5.92 -22.32 -2.47
CA HIS A 185 -6.38 -21.65 -1.26
C HIS A 185 -6.62 -20.15 -1.45
N ALA A 186 -6.73 -19.66 -2.69
CA ALA A 186 -6.96 -18.23 -2.99
C ALA A 186 -8.23 -17.66 -2.34
N TYR A 187 -9.20 -18.52 -2.00
CA TYR A 187 -10.40 -18.12 -1.25
C TYR A 187 -10.09 -17.65 0.18
N LEU A 188 -8.95 -18.05 0.76
CA LEU A 188 -8.49 -17.62 2.08
C LEU A 188 -7.78 -16.26 2.06
N CYS A 189 -7.49 -15.67 0.90
CA CYS A 189 -6.84 -14.35 0.83
C CYS A 189 -7.65 -13.28 1.58
N LEU A 190 -8.96 -13.22 1.38
CA LEU A 190 -9.82 -12.23 2.02
C LEU A 190 -9.86 -12.36 3.56
N PRO A 191 -10.19 -13.53 4.15
CA PRO A 191 -10.18 -13.66 5.60
C PRO A 191 -8.79 -13.47 6.20
N LEU A 192 -7.72 -13.89 5.50
CA LEU A 192 -6.35 -13.67 5.96
C LEU A 192 -5.98 -12.18 6.00
N LEU A 193 -6.27 -11.44 4.93
CA LEU A 193 -5.99 -9.99 4.87
C LEU A 193 -6.77 -9.23 5.95
N LEU A 194 -8.03 -9.58 6.17
CA LEU A 194 -8.84 -8.99 7.25
C LEU A 194 -8.27 -9.31 8.63
N LEU A 195 -7.86 -10.56 8.86
CA LEU A 195 -7.28 -10.98 10.13
C LEU A 195 -5.95 -10.28 10.41
N LEU A 196 -5.06 -10.16 9.41
CA LEU A 196 -3.81 -9.42 9.52
C LEU A 196 -4.06 -7.94 9.80
N THR A 197 -5.04 -7.33 9.13
CA THR A 197 -5.40 -5.93 9.36
C THR A 197 -5.95 -5.71 10.77
N ALA A 198 -6.83 -6.59 11.24
CA ALA A 198 -7.37 -6.56 12.59
C ALA A 198 -6.26 -6.77 13.64
N PHE A 199 -5.33 -7.68 13.37
CA PHE A 199 -4.16 -7.92 14.22
C PHE A 199 -3.28 -6.68 14.34
N ILE A 200 -2.92 -6.05 13.21
CA ILE A 200 -2.17 -4.79 13.18
C ILE A 200 -2.92 -3.71 13.96
N TRP A 201 -4.23 -3.59 13.78
CA TRP A 201 -5.04 -2.61 14.49
C TRP A 201 -5.02 -2.83 16.01
N ILE A 202 -5.18 -4.08 16.46
CA ILE A 202 -5.11 -4.43 17.89
C ILE A 202 -3.73 -4.08 18.45
N GLU A 203 -2.65 -4.54 17.80
CA GLU A 203 -1.29 -4.30 18.30
C GLU A 203 -0.89 -2.81 18.27
N SER A 204 -1.35 -2.06 17.28
CA SER A 204 -1.01 -0.64 17.17
C SER A 204 -1.86 0.25 18.09
N THR A 205 -3.15 -0.05 18.28
CA THR A 205 -4.09 0.88 18.94
C THR A 205 -4.70 0.37 20.24
N ALA A 206 -4.98 -0.93 20.36
CA ALA A 206 -5.70 -1.47 21.50
C ALA A 206 -4.73 -1.93 22.60
N GLY A 207 -4.75 -1.27 23.76
CA GLY A 207 -4.13 -1.78 24.98
C GLY A 207 -5.15 -2.56 25.81
N LEU A 208 -4.96 -3.87 25.99
CA LEU A 208 -5.77 -4.70 26.88
C LEU A 208 -5.52 -4.34 28.35
N SER A 209 -4.28 -3.99 28.69
CA SER A 209 -3.92 -3.44 30.00
C SER A 209 -2.67 -2.57 29.92
N TYR A 210 -2.48 -1.73 30.94
CA TYR A 210 -1.32 -0.86 31.09
C TYR A 210 -0.69 -1.11 32.45
N GLU A 211 0.61 -1.35 32.48
CA GLU A 211 1.42 -1.47 33.69
C GLU A 211 2.49 -0.38 33.68
N LYS A 212 2.82 0.15 34.86
CA LYS A 212 3.86 1.17 35.03
C LYS A 212 4.99 0.59 35.85
N ILE A 213 6.20 0.68 35.31
CA ILE A 213 7.43 0.36 36.03
C ILE A 213 8.06 1.68 36.45
N SER A 214 8.19 1.88 37.75
CA SER A 214 8.78 3.08 38.35
C SER A 214 10.25 3.25 37.96
N HIS A 215 10.71 4.50 37.96
CA HIS A 215 12.10 4.84 37.62
C HIS A 215 13.14 4.11 38.48
N GLU A 216 12.82 3.74 39.72
CA GLU A 216 13.72 3.00 40.62
C GLU A 216 14.17 1.64 40.06
N HIS A 217 13.39 1.07 39.15
CA HIS A 217 13.67 -0.21 38.48
C HIS A 217 14.32 -0.03 37.11
N ILE A 218 14.66 1.21 36.73
CA ILE A 218 15.14 1.58 35.40
C ILE A 218 16.52 2.20 35.53
N SER A 219 17.51 1.62 34.87
CA SER A 219 18.85 2.18 34.72
C SER A 219 19.06 2.62 33.28
N VAL A 220 19.19 3.92 33.06
CA VAL A 220 19.50 4.52 31.76
C VAL A 220 21.01 4.72 31.68
N ILE A 221 21.65 4.21 30.62
CA ILE A 221 23.12 4.14 30.53
C ILE A 221 23.62 5.18 29.54
N ASP A 222 23.60 4.85 28.25
CA ASP A 222 24.11 5.69 27.19
C ASP A 222 22.93 6.31 26.45
N CYS A 223 22.96 7.63 26.26
CA CYS A 223 21.94 8.35 25.51
C CYS A 223 22.59 9.13 24.38
N GLU A 224 22.12 8.90 23.16
CA GLU A 224 22.59 9.60 21.97
C GLU A 224 21.45 10.33 21.28
N TRP A 225 21.76 11.47 20.68
CA TRP A 225 20.84 12.17 19.80
C TRP A 225 21.10 11.70 18.38
N VAL A 226 20.22 10.84 17.88
CA VAL A 226 20.32 10.32 16.52
C VAL A 226 19.42 11.12 15.60
N ARG A 227 19.96 11.48 14.44
CA ARG A 227 19.21 12.08 13.34
C ARG A 227 19.27 11.12 12.17
N ALA A 228 18.14 10.84 11.54
CA ALA A 228 18.14 10.09 10.30
C ALA A 228 19.07 10.82 9.30
N LYS A 229 19.92 10.08 8.58
CA LYS A 229 20.77 10.64 7.53
C LYS A 229 20.18 10.23 6.19
N SER A 230 20.04 11.19 5.27
CA SER A 230 19.63 10.91 3.89
C SER A 230 20.70 10.07 3.18
N LYS A 231 20.40 9.58 1.98
CA LYS A 231 21.38 8.88 1.12
C LYS A 231 22.62 9.72 0.80
N SER A 232 22.54 11.05 0.89
CA SER A 232 23.68 11.96 0.73
C SER A 232 24.43 12.25 2.03
N GLY A 233 24.08 11.56 3.13
CA GLY A 233 24.64 11.80 4.46
C GLY A 233 24.09 13.05 5.15
N ALA A 234 23.19 13.80 4.49
CA ALA A 234 22.62 15.00 5.07
C ALA A 234 21.64 14.63 6.20
N PRO A 235 21.68 15.33 7.35
CA PRO A 235 20.71 15.11 8.40
C PRO A 235 19.28 15.38 7.88
N SER A 236 18.37 14.44 8.10
CA SER A 236 16.97 14.47 7.68
C SER A 236 16.08 14.30 8.92
N GLY A 237 15.05 15.15 9.02
CA GLY A 237 14.08 15.09 10.12
C GLY A 237 14.58 15.66 11.47
N PRO A 238 13.69 15.69 12.47
CA PRO A 238 14.04 16.06 13.83
C PRO A 238 14.97 15.02 14.46
N ALA A 239 15.86 15.46 15.35
CA ALA A 239 16.68 14.54 16.13
C ALA A 239 15.81 13.81 17.17
N ILE A 240 16.02 12.51 17.31
CA ILE A 240 15.35 11.67 18.29
C ILE A 240 16.41 11.26 19.31
N LYS A 241 16.09 11.39 20.60
CA LYS A 241 16.95 10.87 21.66
C LYS A 241 16.70 9.37 21.79
N ILE A 242 17.75 8.58 21.69
CA ILE A 242 17.72 7.14 21.95
C ILE A 242 18.61 6.84 23.15
N CYS A 243 18.22 5.87 23.97
CA CYS A 243 19.01 5.48 25.13
C CYS A 243 19.02 3.97 25.34
N ASP A 244 20.13 3.46 25.85
CA ASP A 244 20.22 2.10 26.36
C ASP A 244 19.62 2.02 27.76
N VAL A 245 18.66 1.12 27.93
CA VAL A 245 17.88 0.98 29.17
C VAL A 245 17.95 -0.44 29.70
N LYS A 246 18.35 -0.56 30.96
CA LYS A 246 18.24 -1.80 31.73
C LYS A 246 17.06 -1.69 32.69
N VAL A 247 16.23 -2.73 32.72
CA VAL A 247 15.07 -2.79 33.61
C VAL A 247 15.15 -4.05 34.45
N GLU A 248 15.17 -3.88 35.76
CA GLU A 248 15.16 -4.97 36.74
C GLU A 248 13.83 -4.92 37.49
N TYR A 249 12.88 -5.76 37.07
CA TYR A 249 11.52 -5.75 37.62
C TYR A 249 10.99 -7.16 37.82
N ARG A 250 10.49 -7.44 39.05
CA ARG A 250 9.94 -8.74 39.47
C ARG A 250 10.85 -9.95 39.14
N GLY A 251 12.15 -9.80 39.37
CA GLY A 251 13.14 -10.87 39.16
C GLY A 251 13.45 -11.16 37.68
N SER A 252 13.06 -10.27 36.78
CA SER A 252 13.43 -10.33 35.37
C SER A 252 14.30 -9.13 34.99
N ASP A 253 15.43 -9.40 34.35
CA ASP A 253 16.33 -8.40 33.80
C ASP A 253 16.11 -8.24 32.30
N TYR A 254 15.75 -7.04 31.89
CA TYR A 254 15.60 -6.66 30.50
C TYR A 254 16.70 -5.66 30.13
N ARG A 255 17.22 -5.79 28.91
CA ARG A 255 18.10 -4.81 28.29
C ARG A 255 17.50 -4.42 26.95
N PHE A 256 17.27 -3.13 26.78
CA PHE A 256 16.78 -2.53 25.55
C PHE A 256 17.86 -1.61 25.03
N ASN A 257 18.28 -1.82 23.79
CA ASN A 257 19.28 -0.98 23.15
C ASN A 257 18.56 0.05 22.28
N ASP A 258 19.12 1.25 22.14
CA ASP A 258 18.64 2.29 21.23
C ASP A 258 17.15 2.68 21.44
N MET A 259 16.64 2.59 22.67
CA MET A 259 15.23 2.81 22.96
C MET A 259 14.87 4.30 22.84
N PRO A 260 13.80 4.67 22.09
CA PRO A 260 13.39 6.07 21.99
C PRO A 260 13.02 6.66 23.35
N ALA A 261 13.72 7.73 23.74
CA ALA A 261 13.55 8.42 25.00
C ALA A 261 12.80 9.76 24.80
N PRO A 262 11.94 10.17 25.75
CA PRO A 262 11.34 11.50 25.72
C PRO A 262 12.41 12.59 25.85
N ASN A 263 12.14 13.77 25.27
CA ASN A 263 13.04 14.93 25.32
C ASN A 263 13.18 15.53 26.74
N GLY A 264 12.43 15.03 27.74
CA GLY A 264 12.45 15.48 29.13
C GLY A 264 12.98 14.42 30.10
N ASN A 265 12.61 14.53 31.38
CA ASN A 265 12.95 13.53 32.39
C ASN A 265 12.19 12.23 32.15
N ILE A 266 12.90 11.10 32.20
CA ILE A 266 12.31 9.77 32.19
C ILE A 266 11.71 9.53 33.57
N ASN A 267 10.39 9.37 33.65
CA ASN A 267 9.67 9.24 34.92
C ASN A 267 9.28 7.79 35.20
N TYR A 268 8.91 7.03 34.17
CA TYR A 268 8.53 5.63 34.28
C TYR A 268 8.61 4.94 32.91
N MET A 269 8.60 3.62 32.92
CA MET A 269 8.38 2.82 31.72
C MET A 269 6.93 2.34 31.70
N GLU A 270 6.25 2.65 30.61
CA GLU A 270 4.91 2.17 30.29
C GLU A 270 5.01 0.82 29.60
N VAL A 271 4.38 -0.20 30.17
CA VAL A 271 4.20 -1.51 29.54
C VAL A 271 2.76 -1.62 29.09
N ARG A 272 2.53 -1.50 27.79
CA ARG A 272 1.21 -1.73 27.19
C ARG A 272 1.10 -3.19 26.79
N GLN A 273 0.13 -3.88 27.36
CA GLN A 273 -0.19 -5.26 27.04
C GLN A 273 -1.22 -5.29 25.90
N ALA A 274 -0.85 -5.85 24.75
CA ALA A 274 -1.75 -6.32 23.71
C ALA A 274 -1.64 -7.87 23.66
N LEU A 275 -1.57 -8.50 22.48
CA LEU A 275 -1.07 -9.88 22.42
C LEU A 275 0.40 -9.94 22.81
N PHE A 276 1.17 -8.91 22.41
CA PHE A 276 2.55 -8.73 22.84
C PHE A 276 2.70 -7.60 23.88
N LYS A 277 3.80 -7.67 24.64
CA LYS A 277 4.18 -6.60 25.57
C LYS A 277 4.96 -5.54 24.82
N HIS A 278 4.43 -4.32 24.82
CA HIS A 278 5.05 -3.13 24.24
C HIS A 278 5.65 -2.28 25.35
N PHE A 279 6.91 -1.89 25.19
CA PHE A 279 7.67 -1.14 26.18
C PHE A 279 7.93 0.26 25.67
N ARG A 280 7.63 1.28 26.48
CA ARG A 280 7.86 2.69 26.10
C ARG A 280 8.32 3.52 27.30
N LEU A 281 9.32 4.37 27.09
CA LEU A 281 9.75 5.35 28.09
C LEU A 281 8.83 6.58 28.08
N ARG A 282 8.48 7.09 29.27
CA ARG A 282 7.60 8.23 29.48
C ARG A 282 8.17 9.25 30.46
#